data_AF-A0A543DC85-F1
#
_entry.id   AF-A0A543DC85-F1
#
_cell.length_a   1.000
_cell.length_b   1.000
_cell.length_c   1.000
_cell.angle_alpha   90.00
_cell.angle_beta   90.00
_cell.angle_gamma   90.00
#
_symmetry.space_group_name_H-M   'P 1'
#
loop_
_entity.id
_entity.type
_entity.pdbx_description
1 polymer ?
#
loop_
_entity_poly.entity_id
_entity_poly.type
_entity_poly.pdbx_seq_one_letter_code
_entity_poly.pdbx_strand_id
1 'polypeptide(L)' 'MAKRSDLEPLIVQEWLRQQPAGQRSENEILGFYGRLQHENPGLLAFRASGDKYQVLKTILRDHIER' A
#
# COMPACT_ATOMS: atom_id res chain seq x y z
N MET A 1 13.73 -10.39 5.71
CA MET A 1 12.36 -9.95 5.35
C MET A 1 11.79 -9.17 6.51
N ALA A 2 11.22 -8.00 6.28
CA ALA A 2 10.61 -7.17 7.33
C ALA A 2 9.28 -7.77 7.80
N LYS A 3 8.87 -7.48 9.04
CA LYS A 3 7.51 -7.83 9.46
C LYS A 3 6.54 -6.84 8.85
N ARG A 4 5.32 -7.30 8.57
CA ARG A 4 4.25 -6.46 8.01
C ARG A 4 3.98 -5.24 8.90
N SER A 5 3.97 -5.44 10.22
CA SER A 5 3.81 -4.37 11.22
C SER A 5 4.82 -3.24 11.11
N ASP A 6 6.03 -3.54 10.63
CA ASP A 6 7.11 -2.55 10.54
C ASP A 6 6.97 -1.69 9.27
N LEU A 7 6.37 -2.26 8.22
CA LEU A 7 6.18 -1.60 6.92
C LEU A 7 4.80 -0.96 6.77
N GLU A 8 3.78 -1.44 7.49
CA GLU A 8 2.41 -0.91 7.46
C GLU A 8 2.34 0.61 7.63
N PRO A 9 2.94 1.22 8.67
CA PRO A 9 2.91 2.68 8.84
C PRO A 9 3.58 3.42 7.67
N LEU A 10 4.66 2.86 7.11
CA LEU A 10 5.38 3.45 6.00
C LEU A 10 4.59 3.36 4.69
N ILE A 11 3.89 2.25 4.46
CA ILE A 11 2.99 2.06 3.32
C ILE A 11 1.84 3.08 3.40
N VAL A 12 1.25 3.26 4.58
CA VAL A 12 0.17 4.25 4.79
C VAL A 12 0.68 5.67 4.59
N GLN A 13 1.84 6.01 5.15
CA GLN A 13 2.45 7.33 4.95
C GLN A 13 2.71 7.62 3.47
N GLU A 14 3.26 6.64 2.76
CA GLU A 14 3.55 6.78 1.33
C GLU A 14 2.26 6.89 0.50
N TRP A 15 1.22 6.12 0.85
CA TRP A 15 -0.11 6.24 0.25
C TRP A 15 -0.69 7.65 0.41
N LEU A 16 -0.70 8.17 1.64
CA LEU A 16 -1.26 9.50 1.94
C LEU A 16 -0.44 10.63 1.30
N ARG A 17 0.86 10.42 1.09
CA ARG A 17 1.76 11.35 0.38
C ARG A 17 1.49 11.39 -1.11
N GLN A 18 1.25 10.23 -1.72
CA GLN A 18 1.07 10.10 -3.17
C GLN A 18 -0.38 10.35 -3.62
N GLN A 19 -1.36 9.97 -2.79
CA GLN A 19 -2.77 10.08 -3.14
C GLN A 19 -3.45 11.18 -2.31
N PRO A 20 -3.73 12.35 -2.92
CA PRO A 20 -4.41 13.44 -2.24
C PRO A 20 -5.85 13.05 -1.89
N ALA A 21 -6.42 13.77 -0.92
CA ALA A 21 -7.83 13.62 -0.58
C ALA A 21 -8.73 13.91 -1.79
N GLY A 22 -9.82 13.18 -1.92
CA GLY A 22 -10.75 13.16 -3.06
C GLY A 22 -10.39 12.16 -4.16
N GLN A 23 -9.23 11.50 -4.12
CA GLN A 23 -8.77 10.55 -5.15
C GLN A 23 -8.50 9.15 -4.60
N ARG A 24 -8.65 8.93 -3.29
CA ARG A 24 -8.24 7.67 -2.66
C ARG A 24 -9.28 6.58 -2.90
N SER A 25 -9.18 5.87 -4.00
CA SER A 25 -10.12 4.79 -4.34
C SER A 25 -9.44 3.42 -4.36
N GLU A 26 -10.22 2.34 -4.39
CA GLU A 26 -9.66 0.99 -4.59
C GLU A 26 -8.90 0.86 -5.92
N ASN A 27 -9.34 1.56 -6.98
CA ASN A 27 -8.65 1.53 -8.27
C ASN A 27 -7.24 2.13 -8.17
N GLU A 28 -7.09 3.19 -7.37
CA GLU A 28 -5.80 3.83 -7.14
C GLU A 28 -4.82 2.95 -6.34
N ILE A 29 -5.32 1.97 -5.56
CA ILE A 29 -4.47 1.00 -4.86
C ILE A 29 -3.69 0.15 -5.88
N LEU A 30 -4.30 -0.19 -7.02
CA LEU A 30 -3.62 -0.97 -8.06
C LEU A 30 -2.45 -0.17 -8.68
N GLY A 31 -2.70 1.11 -9.01
CA GLY A 31 -1.67 2.00 -9.52
C GLY A 31 -0.55 2.25 -8.51
N PHE A 32 -0.92 2.40 -7.23
CA PHE A 32 0.03 2.52 -6.12
C PHE A 32 0.87 1.24 -5.93
N TYR A 33 0.25 0.06 -6.02
CA TYR A 33 0.96 -1.21 -5.97
C TYR A 33 2.00 -1.34 -7.08
N GLY A 34 1.63 -1.03 -8.32
CA GLY A 34 2.56 -1.01 -9.45
C GLY A 34 3.74 -0.05 -9.22
N ARG A 35 3.46 1.16 -8.73
CA ARG A 35 4.53 2.11 -8.35
C ARG A 35 5.44 1.58 -7.26
N LEU A 36 4.90 0.99 -6.19
CA LEU A 36 5.72 0.39 -5.14
C LEU A 36 6.63 -0.72 -5.68
N GLN A 37 6.20 -1.49 -6.68
CA GLN A 37 7.06 -2.50 -7.30
C GLN A 37 8.27 -1.89 -8.03
N HIS A 38 8.10 -0.72 -8.66
CA HIS A 38 9.15 -0.07 -9.45
C HIS A 38 10.02 0.89 -8.64
N GLU A 39 9.41 1.75 -7.82
CA GLU A 39 10.09 2.87 -7.17
C GLU A 39 10.51 2.54 -5.74
N ASN A 40 9.74 1.72 -5.02
CA ASN A 40 10.03 1.43 -3.61
C ASN A 40 9.72 -0.03 -3.22
N PRO A 41 10.39 -1.02 -3.84
CA PRO A 41 10.10 -2.44 -3.62
C PRO A 41 10.36 -2.89 -2.18
N GLY A 42 11.12 -2.11 -1.41
CA GLY A 42 11.33 -2.31 0.03
C GLY A 42 10.03 -2.27 0.84
N LEU A 43 9.06 -1.43 0.45
CA LEU A 43 7.75 -1.38 1.10
C LEU A 43 6.90 -2.63 0.83
N LEU A 44 7.25 -3.41 -0.19
CA LEU A 44 6.64 -4.71 -0.48
C LEU A 44 7.46 -5.88 0.08
N ALA A 45 8.56 -5.65 0.79
CA ALA A 45 9.45 -6.71 1.29
C ALA A 45 8.96 -7.40 2.58
N PHE A 46 7.69 -7.21 2.95
CA PHE A 46 7.06 -7.92 4.07
C PHE A 46 6.73 -9.37 3.70
N ARG A 47 6.72 -10.23 4.73
CA ARG A 47 6.19 -11.59 4.61
C ARG A 47 4.67 -11.53 4.46
N ALA A 48 4.15 -12.12 3.39
CA ALA A 48 2.73 -12.29 3.14
C ALA A 48 2.43 -13.77 2.85
N SER A 49 1.35 -14.30 3.39
CA SER A 49 0.84 -15.65 3.10
C SER A 49 0.04 -15.71 1.80
N GLY A 50 -0.29 -14.58 1.20
CA GLY A 50 -1.02 -14.46 -0.06
C GLY A 50 -0.50 -13.31 -0.92
N ASP A 51 -1.32 -12.89 -1.88
CA ASP A 51 -1.00 -11.79 -2.78
C ASP A 51 -0.77 -10.48 -2.03
N LYS A 52 0.39 -9.85 -2.27
CA LYS A 52 0.77 -8.58 -1.65
C LYS A 52 -0.17 -7.45 -2.02
N TYR A 53 -0.80 -7.50 -3.20
CA TYR A 53 -1.84 -6.55 -3.57
C TYR A 53 -3.07 -6.67 -2.66
N GLN A 54 -3.53 -7.88 -2.35
CA GLN A 54 -4.65 -8.10 -1.41
C GLN A 54 -4.30 -7.65 0.01
N VAL A 55 -3.05 -7.87 0.43
CA VAL A 55 -2.55 -7.34 1.71
C VAL A 55 -2.55 -5.81 1.68
N LEU A 56 -2.12 -5.17 0.59
CA LEU A 56 -2.16 -3.72 0.43
C LEU A 56 -3.59 -3.17 0.52
N LYS A 57 -4.54 -3.81 -0.16
CA LYS A 57 -5.97 -3.46 -0.06
C LYS A 57 -6.45 -3.50 1.38
N THR A 58 -6.02 -4.51 2.15
CA THR A 58 -6.38 -4.64 3.56
C THR A 58 -5.78 -3.53 4.42
N ILE A 59 -4.50 -3.19 4.19
CA ILE A 59 -3.80 -2.12 4.91
C ILE A 59 -4.45 -0.76 4.63
N LEU A 60 -4.81 -0.50 3.37
CA LEU A 60 -5.30 0.80 2.91
C LEU A 60 -6.83 0.95 2.98
N ARG A 61 -7.57 -0.08 3.40
CA ARG A 61 -9.04 -0.08 3.41
C ARG A 61 -9.65 1.08 4.18
N ASP A 62 -9.02 1.48 5.27
CA ASP A 62 -9.51 2.57 6.13
C ASP A 62 -8.93 3.94 5.70
N HIS A 63 -8.17 3.98 4.59
CA HIS A 63 -7.55 5.15 3.99
C HIS A 63 -8.03 5.41 2.56
N ILE A 64 -9.10 4.75 2.13
CA ILE A 64 -9.82 5.05 0.90
C ILE A 64 -11.12 5.81 1.20
N GLU A 65 -11.49 6.68 0.28
CA GLU A 65 -12.73 7.43 0.26
C GLU A 65 -13.74 6.62 -0.57
N ARG A 66 -14.94 6.44 -0.01
CA ARG A 66 -16.07 5.76 -0.65
C ARG A 66 -17.02 6.75 -1.26
#